data_AF-A0A837IAP7-F1
#
_entry.id   AF-A0A837IAP7-F1
#
_cell.length_a   1.000
_cell.length_b   1.000
_cell.length_c   1.000
_cell.angle_alpha   90.00
_cell.angle_beta   90.00
_cell.angle_gamma   90.00
#
_symmetry.space_group_name_H-M   'P 1'
#
loop_
_entity.id
_entity.type
_entity.pdbx_description
1 polymer ?
#
loop_
_entity_poly.entity_id
_entity_poly.type
_entity_poly.pdbx_seq_one_letter_code
_entity_poly.pdbx_strand_id
1 'polypeptide(L)'
;MSTKVYKNKTAIVAFRTHQDVKDRVNKILTKSGLDTSTVLNMVMQNIAVSGKSPVSLDREMSPKLIKIIRNVEKENKNKRESFSSAKEAIAFLKTI
;
A
#
# COMPACT_ATOMS: atom_id res chain seq x y z
N MET A 1 -28.04 -29.23 -7.98
CA MET A 1 -26.97 -28.21 -7.88
C MET A 1 -27.61 -26.86 -7.65
N SER A 2 -27.40 -26.25 -6.48
CA SER A 2 -27.90 -24.90 -6.17
C SER A 2 -27.01 -23.86 -6.83
N THR A 3 -27.39 -23.36 -8.00
CA THR A 3 -26.79 -22.15 -8.57
C THR A 3 -27.23 -20.96 -7.72
N LYS A 4 -26.46 -20.66 -6.66
CA LYS A 4 -26.50 -19.33 -6.06
C LYS A 4 -26.04 -18.37 -7.15
N VAL A 5 -27.01 -17.82 -7.88
CA VAL A 5 -26.82 -16.64 -8.71
C VAL A 5 -26.35 -15.56 -7.75
N TYR A 6 -25.04 -15.35 -7.66
CA TYR A 6 -24.50 -14.15 -7.05
C TYR A 6 -25.07 -13.00 -7.87
N LYS A 7 -26.19 -12.43 -7.41
CA LYS A 7 -26.70 -11.17 -7.93
C LYS A 7 -25.50 -10.24 -7.94
N ASN A 8 -25.08 -9.83 -9.13
CA ASN A 8 -24.01 -8.87 -9.33
C ASN A 8 -24.50 -7.56 -8.72
N LYS A 9 -24.28 -7.37 -7.42
CA LYS A 9 -24.81 -6.23 -6.67
C LYS A 9 -23.91 -5.05 -6.97
N THR A 10 -24.30 -4.25 -7.96
CA THR A 10 -23.65 -2.97 -8.23
C THR A 10 -23.76 -2.09 -7.00
N ALA A 11 -22.64 -1.56 -6.53
CA ALA A 11 -22.57 -0.62 -5.42
C ALA A 11 -22.19 0.77 -5.95
N ILE A 12 -22.71 1.82 -5.30
CA ILE A 12 -22.35 3.21 -5.60
C ILE A 12 -21.26 3.64 -4.63
N VAL A 13 -20.17 4.19 -5.18
CA VAL A 13 -19.10 4.82 -4.40
C VAL A 13 -19.20 6.32 -4.59
N ALA A 14 -19.43 7.02 -3.48
CA ALA A 14 -19.46 8.48 -3.43
C ALA A 14 -18.41 8.96 -2.43
N PHE A 15 -17.60 9.94 -2.82
CA PHE A 15 -16.60 10.57 -1.96
C PHE A 15 -16.65 12.09 -2.13
N ARG A 16 -16.24 12.81 -1.08
CA ARG A 16 -16.11 14.27 -1.11
C ARG A 16 -14.68 14.64 -1.50
N THR A 17 -14.53 15.66 -2.33
CA THR A 17 -13.25 16.25 -2.71
C THR A 17 -13.44 17.74 -3.00
N HIS A 18 -12.35 18.48 -3.07
CA HIS A 18 -12.40 19.88 -3.50
C HIS A 18 -12.72 19.98 -4.99
N GLN A 19 -13.51 21.01 -5.35
CA GLN A 19 -14.01 21.19 -6.71
C GLN A 19 -12.88 21.43 -7.72
N ASP A 20 -11.88 22.23 -7.35
CA ASP A 20 -10.69 22.51 -8.15
C ASP A 20 -9.86 21.24 -8.43
N VAL A 21 -9.74 20.35 -7.43
CA VAL A 21 -9.07 19.05 -7.59
C VAL A 21 -9.84 18.19 -8.58
N LYS A 22 -11.16 18.10 -8.44
CA LYS A 22 -12.04 17.35 -9.36
C LYS A 22 -11.88 17.84 -10.81
N ASP A 23 -11.92 19.15 -11.01
CA ASP A 23 -11.84 19.75 -12.35
C ASP A 23 -10.46 19.51 -12.99
N ARG A 24 -9.40 19.64 -12.20
CA ARG A 24 -8.04 19.36 -12.67
C ARG A 24 -7.84 17.90 -13.04
N VAL A 25 -8.34 16.96 -12.22
CA VAL A 25 -8.27 15.52 -12.51
C VAL A 25 -9.06 15.18 -13.77
N ASN A 26 -10.31 15.64 -13.88
CA ASN A 26 -11.13 15.40 -15.07
C ASN A 26 -10.45 15.93 -16.33
N LYS A 27 -9.84 17.12 -16.30
CA LYS A 27 -9.10 17.69 -17.43
C LYS A 27 -7.88 16.85 -17.83
N ILE A 28 -7.21 16.20 -16.88
CA ILE A 28 -6.09 15.30 -17.16
C ILE A 28 -6.59 14.00 -17.78
N LEU A 29 -7.59 13.36 -17.15
CA LEU A 29 -8.07 12.04 -17.57
C LEU A 29 -8.75 12.07 -18.95
N THR A 30 -9.51 13.12 -19.23
CA THR A 30 -10.18 13.30 -20.54
C THR A 30 -9.20 13.40 -21.71
N LYS A 31 -7.98 13.94 -21.50
CA LYS A 31 -6.92 13.93 -22.53
C LYS A 31 -6.49 12.52 -22.91
N SER A 32 -6.65 11.56 -22.02
CA SER A 32 -6.33 10.15 -22.22
C SER A 32 -7.57 9.30 -22.54
N GLY A 33 -8.74 9.92 -22.79
CA GLY A 33 -9.99 9.21 -23.06
C GLY A 33 -10.55 8.46 -21.85
N LEU A 34 -10.14 8.83 -20.62
CA LEU A 34 -10.56 8.20 -19.39
C LEU A 34 -11.49 9.12 -18.59
N ASP A 35 -12.46 8.52 -17.90
CA ASP A 35 -13.27 9.20 -16.90
C ASP A 35 -12.84 8.81 -15.47
N THR A 36 -13.16 9.69 -14.50
CA THR A 36 -12.79 9.49 -13.10
C THR A 36 -13.37 8.21 -12.49
N SER A 37 -14.56 7.77 -12.92
CA SER A 37 -15.19 6.56 -12.39
C SER A 37 -14.50 5.29 -12.87
N THR A 38 -14.07 5.25 -14.13
CA THR A 38 -13.26 4.15 -14.69
C THR A 38 -11.94 4.02 -13.95
N VAL A 39 -11.23 5.14 -13.71
CA VAL A 39 -9.96 5.13 -12.97
C VAL A 39 -10.16 4.66 -11.53
N LEU A 40 -11.19 5.17 -10.84
CA LEU A 40 -11.49 4.75 -9.48
C LEU A 40 -11.82 3.25 -9.41
N ASN A 41 -12.60 2.74 -10.36
CA ASN A 41 -12.94 1.33 -10.44
C ASN A 41 -11.71 0.44 -10.66
N MET A 42 -10.81 0.83 -11.57
CA MET A 42 -9.54 0.13 -11.79
C MET A 42 -8.68 0.09 -10.52
N VAL A 43 -8.58 1.22 -9.80
CA VAL A 43 -7.83 1.31 -8.54
C VAL A 43 -8.44 0.39 -7.48
N MET A 44 -9.77 0.40 -7.31
CA MET A 44 -10.45 -0.47 -6.35
C MET A 44 -10.26 -1.95 -6.68
N GLN A 45 -10.35 -2.33 -7.96
CA GLN A 45 -10.09 -3.70 -8.40
C GLN A 45 -8.64 -4.12 -8.15
N ASN A 46 -7.68 -3.25 -8.43
CA ASN A 46 -6.27 -3.55 -8.16
C ASN A 46 -6.01 -3.76 -6.66
N ILE A 47 -6.60 -2.94 -5.79
CA ILE A 47 -6.52 -3.14 -4.33
C ILE A 47 -7.15 -4.48 -3.93
N ALA A 48 -8.32 -4.81 -4.47
CA ALA A 48 -9.02 -6.06 -4.15
C ALA A 48 -8.23 -7.31 -4.56
N VAL A 49 -7.56 -7.27 -5.72
CA VAL A 49 -6.76 -8.40 -6.22
C VAL A 49 -5.40 -8.49 -5.52
N SER A 50 -4.71 -7.35 -5.35
CA SER A 50 -3.33 -7.33 -4.83
C SER A 50 -3.24 -7.34 -3.30
N GLY A 51 -4.32 -6.94 -2.60
CA GLY A 51 -4.31 -6.67 -1.16
C GLY A 51 -3.43 -5.49 -0.76
N LYS A 52 -2.93 -4.70 -1.73
CA LYS A 52 -1.99 -3.60 -1.51
C LYS A 52 -2.58 -2.29 -2.02
N SER A 53 -2.26 -1.20 -1.33
CA SER A 53 -2.56 0.15 -1.84
C SER A 53 -1.68 0.44 -3.06
N PRO A 54 -2.24 0.86 -4.21
CA PRO A 54 -1.48 1.29 -5.38
C PRO A 54 -0.80 2.64 -5.15
N VAL A 55 -1.27 3.40 -4.16
CA VAL A 55 -0.50 4.50 -3.60
C VAL A 55 0.58 3.86 -2.75
N SER A 56 1.80 3.74 -3.33
CA SER A 56 3.00 3.86 -2.50
C SER A 56 2.86 5.23 -1.86
N LEU A 57 2.38 5.25 -0.63
CA LEU A 57 2.76 6.35 0.21
C LEU A 57 4.26 6.17 0.27
N ASP A 58 5.01 6.98 -0.47
CA ASP A 58 6.38 7.32 -0.12
C ASP A 58 6.27 7.95 1.27
N ARG A 59 6.01 7.10 2.26
CA ARG A 59 5.90 7.50 3.64
C ARG A 59 7.32 7.94 3.91
N GLU A 60 7.49 9.24 4.11
CA GLU A 60 8.61 9.70 4.92
C GLU A 60 8.70 8.73 6.09
N MET A 61 9.87 8.09 6.21
CA MET A 61 10.09 7.08 7.23
C MET A 61 9.61 7.67 8.56
N SER A 62 8.77 6.95 9.29
CA SER A 62 8.26 7.47 10.56
C SER A 62 9.45 7.92 11.44
N PRO A 63 9.32 8.98 12.25
CA PRO A 63 10.41 9.44 13.11
C PRO A 63 10.99 8.30 13.98
N LYS A 64 10.15 7.34 14.38
CA LYS A 64 10.55 6.12 15.09
C LYS A 64 11.47 5.23 14.24
N LEU A 65 11.11 4.97 12.99
CA LEU A 65 11.93 4.18 12.08
C LEU A 65 13.26 4.87 11.75
N ILE A 66 13.24 6.18 11.53
CA ILE A 66 14.46 6.99 11.34
C ILE A 66 15.39 6.86 12.55
N LYS A 67 14.84 6.95 13.77
CA LYS A 67 15.62 6.80 15.01
C LYS A 67 16.24 5.40 15.13
N ILE A 68 15.49 4.35 14.80
CA ILE A 68 15.99 2.96 14.84
C ILE A 68 17.14 2.79 13.85
N ILE A 69 16.97 3.22 12.59
CA ILE A 69 18.01 3.11 11.56
C ILE A 69 19.27 3.85 11.99
N ARG A 70 19.15 5.11 12.45
CA ARG A 70 20.30 5.90 12.92
C ARG A 70 21.02 5.27 14.11
N ASN A 71 20.30 4.59 15.00
CA ASN A 71 20.91 3.89 16.12
C ASN A 71 21.70 2.68 15.62
N VAL A 72 21.11 1.86 14.77
CA VAL A 72 21.78 0.67 14.18
C VAL A 72 22.98 1.06 13.33
N GLU A 73 22.91 2.14 12.55
CA GLU A 73 24.04 2.65 11.76
C GLU A 73 25.22 3.11 12.61
N LYS A 74 24.96 3.65 13.80
CA LYS A 74 25.99 4.07 14.76
C LYS A 74 26.56 2.93 15.60
N GLU A 75 25.88 1.78 15.64
CA GLU A 75 26.38 0.61 16.36
C GLU A 75 27.62 0.03 15.68
N ASN A 76 28.60 -0.37 16.51
CA ASN A 76 29.79 -1.05 16.04
C ASN A 76 29.38 -2.37 15.35
N LYS A 77 29.75 -2.54 14.08
CA LYS A 77 29.43 -3.72 13.29
C LYS A 77 29.87 -5.03 13.96
N ASN A 78 30.95 -4.99 14.75
CA ASN A 78 31.48 -6.15 15.46
C ASN A 78 30.62 -6.57 16.66
N LYS A 79 29.62 -5.77 17.07
CA LYS A 79 28.64 -6.10 18.12
C LYS A 79 27.33 -6.63 17.55
N ARG A 80 27.21 -6.75 16.23
CA ARG A 80 26.00 -7.26 15.57
C ARG A 80 26.07 -8.78 15.56
N GLU A 81 25.00 -9.42 16.02
CA GLU A 81 24.84 -10.86 15.85
C GLU A 81 24.74 -11.18 14.36
N SER A 82 25.63 -12.05 13.89
CA SER A 82 25.62 -12.56 12.52
C SER A 82 25.18 -14.02 12.53
N PHE A 83 24.20 -14.34 11.70
CA PHE A 83 23.65 -15.69 11.62
C PHE A 83 24.08 -16.36 10.32
N SER A 84 24.47 -17.63 10.41
CA SER A 84 24.89 -18.44 9.26
C SER A 84 23.70 -18.96 8.44
N SER A 85 22.50 -18.95 9.02
CA SER A 85 21.27 -19.41 8.37
C SER A 85 20.02 -18.68 8.85
N ALA A 86 18.96 -18.70 8.03
CA ALA A 86 17.66 -18.17 8.42
C ALA A 86 17.08 -18.86 9.66
N LYS A 87 17.32 -20.17 9.83
CA LYS A 87 16.83 -20.95 10.98
C LYS A 87 17.45 -20.44 12.29
N GLU A 88 18.75 -20.13 12.26
CA GLU A 88 19.50 -19.60 13.41
C GLU A 88 19.01 -18.19 13.78
N ALA A 89 18.84 -17.31 12.78
CA ALA A 89 18.28 -15.97 12.99
C ALA A 89 16.87 -16.02 13.59
N ILE A 90 16.00 -16.91 13.09
CA ILE A 90 14.63 -17.09 13.61
C ILE A 90 14.67 -17.59 15.06
N ALA A 91 15.58 -18.50 15.41
CA ALA A 91 15.71 -19.00 16.77
C ALA A 91 16.12 -17.88 17.73
N PHE A 92 17.10 -17.05 17.35
CA PHE A 92 17.52 -15.89 18.13
C PHE A 92 16.38 -14.88 18.32
N LEU A 93 15.65 -14.52 17.25
CA LEU A 93 14.54 -13.56 17.33
C LEU A 93 13.39 -14.02 18.24
N LYS A 94 13.26 -15.32 18.50
CA LYS A 94 12.27 -15.86 19.46
C LYS A 94 12.70 -15.74 20.93
N THR A 95 13.97 -15.40 21.17
CA THR A 95 14.51 -15.23 22.53
C THR A 95 14.49 -13.77 23.03
N ILE A 96 14.10 -12.83 22.17
CA ILE A 96 13.95 -11.39 22.44
C ILE A 96 12.46 -11.07 22.54
#